data_AF-A0A453AR53-F1
#
_entry.id   AF-A0A453AR53-F1
#
_cell.length_a   1.000
_cell.length_b   1.000
_cell.length_c   1.000
_cell.angle_alpha   90.00
_cell.angle_beta   90.00
_cell.angle_gamma   90.00
#
_symmetry.space_group_name_H-M   'P 1'
#
loop_
_entity.id
_entity.type
_entity.pdbx_description
1 polymer ?
#
loop_
_entity_poly.entity_id
_entity_poly.type
_entity_poly.pdbx_seq_one_letter_code
_entity_poly.pdbx_strand_id
1 'polypeptide(L)'
;LQRRFGMRKGAELLALLVASSLCLSAAIAAQETCPADIDAKCGDAASDGWEGEFFPGITKIRYEGPTSKKPLSYKWYNAEEVILGKKMKDWLRFSVAFWHTFRGTGGDPFGAATKNWPWEDGTNSLAMAKRRMKAHFEFMEKLGVERWCFHDRDIAPDGKTLA
;
A
#
# COMPACT_ATOMS: atom_id res chain seq x y z
N LEU A 1 -56.05 7.90 -39.03
CA LEU A 1 -55.50 7.37 -37.75
C LEU A 1 -53.98 7.23 -37.88
N GLN A 2 -53.21 8.29 -37.61
CA GLN A 2 -51.74 8.21 -37.52
C GLN A 2 -51.36 7.82 -36.08
N ARG A 3 -50.75 6.64 -35.92
CA ARG A 3 -50.22 6.16 -34.64
C ARG A 3 -49.00 7.00 -34.26
N ARG A 4 -49.18 7.93 -33.31
CA ARG A 4 -48.07 8.58 -32.59
C ARG A 4 -47.46 7.56 -31.62
N PHE A 5 -46.53 6.74 -32.09
CA PHE A 5 -45.78 5.81 -31.25
C PHE A 5 -44.37 6.36 -30.99
N GLY A 6 -44.07 6.62 -29.70
CA GLY A 6 -42.76 6.33 -29.13
C GLY A 6 -41.58 7.28 -29.42
N MET A 7 -41.63 8.54 -28.98
CA MET A 7 -40.39 9.33 -28.76
C MET A 7 -40.09 9.60 -27.27
N ARG A 8 -41.10 9.59 -26.38
CA ARG A 8 -40.89 9.87 -24.95
C ARG A 8 -40.22 8.73 -24.18
N LYS A 9 -40.57 7.48 -24.49
CA LYS A 9 -40.04 6.29 -23.79
C LYS A 9 -38.57 6.00 -24.07
N GLY A 10 -38.09 6.34 -25.27
CA GLY A 10 -36.69 6.12 -25.66
C GLY A 10 -35.73 7.11 -24.97
N ALA A 11 -36.14 8.38 -24.85
CA ALA A 11 -35.37 9.40 -24.16
C ALA A 11 -35.28 9.16 -22.64
N GLU A 12 -36.38 8.69 -22.02
CA GLU A 12 -36.37 8.30 -20.59
C GLU A 12 -35.49 7.08 -20.32
N LEU A 13 -35.52 6.06 -21.21
CA LEU A 13 -34.68 4.87 -21.07
C LEU A 13 -33.20 5.19 -21.27
N LEU A 14 -32.87 6.06 -22.24
CA LEU A 14 -31.50 6.52 -22.46
C LEU A 14 -31.01 7.41 -21.31
N ALA A 15 -31.86 8.28 -20.77
CA ALA A 15 -31.55 9.08 -19.59
C ALA A 15 -31.35 8.20 -18.34
N LEU A 16 -32.16 7.15 -18.15
CA LEU A 16 -31.99 6.16 -17.08
C LEU A 16 -30.72 5.33 -17.23
N LEU A 17 -30.35 4.92 -18.45
CA LEU A 17 -29.10 4.20 -18.71
C LEU A 17 -27.86 5.09 -18.52
N VAL A 18 -27.92 6.34 -18.97
CA VAL A 18 -26.84 7.32 -18.77
C VAL A 18 -26.73 7.71 -17.29
N ALA A 19 -27.84 7.91 -16.58
CA ALA A 19 -27.85 8.17 -15.15
C ALA A 19 -27.39 6.95 -14.33
N SER A 20 -27.76 5.73 -14.73
CA SER A 20 -27.26 4.49 -14.13
C SER A 20 -25.76 4.30 -14.36
N SER A 21 -25.25 4.66 -15.55
CA SER A 21 -23.82 4.62 -15.87
C SER A 21 -23.01 5.70 -15.13
N LEU A 22 -23.59 6.90 -14.92
CA LEU A 22 -23.02 7.98 -14.12
C LEU A 22 -23.05 7.66 -12.61
N CYS A 23 -24.10 6.99 -12.12
CA CYS A 23 -24.18 6.54 -10.72
C CYS A 23 -23.21 5.39 -10.42
N LEU A 24 -22.94 4.49 -11.38
CA LEU A 24 -21.93 3.44 -11.21
C LEU A 24 -20.50 4.01 -11.17
N SER A 25 -20.24 5.14 -11.84
CA SER A 25 -18.92 5.76 -11.86
C SER A 25 -18.64 6.68 -10.65
N ALA A 26 -19.67 7.12 -9.93
CA ALA A 26 -19.52 7.85 -8.66
C ALA A 26 -19.26 6.93 -7.44
N ALA A 27 -19.50 5.62 -7.57
CA ALA A 27 -19.22 4.64 -6.50
C ALA A 27 -17.77 4.15 -6.47
N ILE A 28 -16.90 4.64 -7.36
CA ILE A 28 -15.45 4.62 -7.15
C ILE A 28 -15.10 5.87 -6.35
N ALA A 29 -15.71 6.02 -5.17
CA ALA A 29 -15.23 6.99 -4.20
C ALA A 29 -13.78 6.61 -3.89
N ALA A 30 -12.86 7.59 -3.97
CA ALA A 30 -11.46 7.41 -3.63
C ALA A 30 -11.38 6.60 -2.32
N GLN A 31 -10.65 5.48 -2.34
CA GLN A 31 -10.56 4.65 -1.13
C GLN A 31 -9.97 5.50 -0.02
N GLU A 32 -10.74 5.66 1.06
CA GLU A 32 -10.26 6.33 2.25
C GLU A 32 -9.02 5.59 2.76
N THR A 33 -7.92 6.31 2.94
CA THR A 33 -6.74 5.76 3.59
C THR A 33 -6.93 5.90 5.08
N CYS A 34 -7.45 4.84 5.67
CA CYS A 34 -7.61 4.75 7.11
C CYS A 34 -6.28 4.29 7.74
N PRO A 35 -5.88 4.89 8.88
CA PRO A 35 -4.81 4.36 9.69
C PRO A 35 -5.00 2.87 10.00
N ALA A 36 -3.89 2.17 10.22
CA ALA A 36 -3.94 0.76 10.62
C ALA A 36 -4.53 0.55 12.03
N ASP A 37 -4.70 1.64 12.80
CA ASP A 37 -5.45 1.69 14.04
C ASP A 37 -6.94 1.91 13.75
N ILE A 38 -7.79 0.99 14.23
CA ILE A 38 -9.24 1.00 14.00
C ILE A 38 -9.93 2.19 14.68
N ASP A 39 -9.31 2.77 15.70
CA ASP A 39 -9.86 3.87 16.50
C ASP A 39 -9.44 5.25 15.94
N ALA A 40 -8.51 5.28 14.97
CA ALA A 40 -8.04 6.51 14.37
C ALA A 40 -8.94 6.96 13.20
N LYS A 41 -9.13 8.27 13.07
CA LYS A 41 -9.94 8.85 11.99
C LYS A 41 -9.21 8.69 10.64
N CYS A 42 -9.93 8.27 9.61
CA CYS A 42 -9.41 8.27 8.25
C CYS A 42 -9.18 9.71 7.79
N GLY A 43 -7.99 9.98 7.25
CA GLY A 43 -7.68 11.25 6.61
C GLY A 43 -8.28 11.32 5.21
N ASP A 44 -8.41 12.52 4.66
CA ASP A 44 -8.70 12.69 3.23
C ASP A 44 -7.50 12.18 2.41
N ALA A 45 -7.76 11.38 1.38
CA ALA A 45 -6.70 10.80 0.52
C ALA A 45 -5.77 11.87 -0.11
N ALA A 46 -6.22 13.13 -0.14
CA ALA A 46 -5.52 14.29 -0.67
C ALA A 46 -4.56 14.98 0.31
N SER A 47 -4.63 14.73 1.62
CA SER A 47 -3.70 15.34 2.56
C SER A 47 -2.36 14.60 2.60
N ASP A 48 -1.27 15.37 2.58
CA ASP A 48 0.11 14.89 2.73
C ASP A 48 0.41 14.41 4.18
N GLY A 49 -0.53 14.61 5.11
CA GLY A 49 -0.44 14.29 6.53
C GLY A 49 -0.99 12.89 6.82
N TRP A 50 -0.10 11.96 7.15
CA TRP A 50 -0.49 10.71 7.80
C TRP A 50 -0.32 10.90 9.30
N GLU A 51 -1.37 10.65 10.08
CA GLU A 51 -1.32 10.67 11.54
C GLU A 51 -1.38 9.23 12.08
N GLY A 52 -0.37 8.83 12.86
CA GLY A 52 -0.26 7.50 13.47
C GLY A 52 0.84 6.61 12.89
N GLU A 53 0.97 5.40 13.42
CA GLU A 53 1.90 4.36 12.93
C GLU A 53 1.25 3.53 11.81
N PHE A 54 2.04 3.07 10.85
CA PHE A 54 1.59 2.13 9.83
C PHE A 54 1.53 0.68 10.34
N PHE A 55 2.32 0.34 11.36
CA PHE A 55 2.37 -1.00 11.97
C PHE A 55 2.15 -0.95 13.49
N PRO A 56 0.97 -0.51 13.96
CA PRO A 56 0.70 -0.37 15.39
C PRO A 56 0.85 -1.71 16.12
N GLY A 57 1.37 -1.66 17.35
CA GLY A 57 1.63 -2.85 18.17
C GLY A 57 2.87 -3.66 17.77
N ILE A 58 3.49 -3.35 16.64
CA ILE A 58 4.76 -3.95 16.22
C ILE A 58 5.90 -3.03 16.65
N THR A 59 6.68 -3.48 17.63
CA THR A 59 7.90 -2.78 18.04
C THR A 59 9.09 -3.26 17.22
N LYS A 60 10.25 -2.60 17.37
CA LYS A 60 11.49 -3.03 16.73
C LYS A 60 11.82 -4.48 17.08
N ILE A 61 12.01 -5.31 16.05
CA ILE A 61 12.30 -6.74 16.15
C ILE A 61 13.71 -6.92 16.72
N ARG A 62 13.80 -7.59 17.87
CA ARG A 62 15.05 -7.82 18.59
C ARG A 62 15.51 -9.27 18.46
N TYR A 63 16.81 -9.47 18.62
CA TYR A 63 17.37 -10.80 18.82
C TYR A 63 17.06 -11.32 20.23
N GLU A 64 16.54 -12.55 20.32
CA GLU A 64 16.23 -13.24 21.58
C GLU A 64 16.83 -14.65 21.66
N GLY A 65 17.56 -15.09 20.63
CA GLY A 65 18.21 -16.39 20.60
C GLY A 65 17.33 -17.56 20.18
N PRO A 66 17.93 -18.75 20.01
CA PRO A 66 17.32 -19.90 19.34
C PRO A 66 16.21 -20.58 20.15
N THR A 67 16.16 -20.35 21.46
CA THR A 67 15.14 -20.92 22.35
C THR A 67 13.90 -20.04 22.47
N SER A 68 13.94 -18.79 21.98
CA SER A 68 12.80 -17.88 22.05
C SER A 68 11.59 -18.46 21.31
N LYS A 69 10.43 -18.35 21.96
CA LYS A 69 9.12 -18.72 21.40
C LYS A 69 8.35 -17.53 20.87
N LYS A 70 8.87 -16.31 21.01
CA LYS A 70 8.18 -15.12 20.50
C LYS A 70 8.22 -15.15 18.96
N PRO A 71 7.08 -15.01 18.27
CA PRO A 71 7.07 -15.04 16.81
C PRO A 71 7.82 -13.84 16.23
N LEU A 72 7.63 -12.65 16.80
CA LEU A 72 8.22 -11.38 16.35
C LEU A 72 9.57 -11.07 17.02
N SER A 73 10.53 -11.99 16.87
CA SER A 73 11.91 -11.82 17.31
C SER A 73 12.88 -12.53 16.36
N TYR A 74 14.13 -12.11 16.31
CA TYR A 74 15.18 -12.86 15.63
C TYR A 74 15.73 -13.95 16.55
N LYS A 75 15.84 -15.17 16.01
CA LYS A 75 16.34 -16.34 16.75
C LYS A 75 17.81 -16.62 16.45
N TRP A 76 18.25 -16.21 15.27
CA TRP A 76 19.58 -16.48 14.73
C TRP A 76 20.28 -15.23 14.22
N TYR A 77 19.53 -14.19 13.84
CA TYR A 77 20.12 -12.95 13.36
C TYR A 77 20.36 -12.01 14.53
N ASN A 78 21.62 -11.90 14.94
CA ASN A 78 22.10 -10.86 15.84
C ASN A 78 22.99 -9.89 15.07
N ALA A 79 22.46 -8.72 14.72
CA ALA A 79 23.14 -7.74 13.88
C ALA A 79 24.55 -7.36 14.36
N GLU A 80 24.78 -7.37 15.68
CA GLU A 80 26.03 -6.95 16.33
C GLU A 80 26.99 -8.13 16.62
N GLU A 81 26.56 -9.38 16.40
CA GLU A 81 27.41 -10.55 16.57
C GLU A 81 28.56 -10.53 15.57
N VAL A 82 29.79 -10.71 16.07
CA VAL A 82 31.00 -10.70 15.27
C VAL A 82 31.35 -12.12 14.85
N ILE A 83 31.34 -12.39 13.54
CA ILE A 83 31.75 -13.64 12.93
C ILE A 83 32.99 -13.38 12.08
N LEU A 84 34.08 -14.06 12.42
CA LEU A 84 35.36 -13.95 11.71
C LEU A 84 35.80 -12.47 11.54
N GLY A 85 35.64 -11.67 12.61
CA GLY A 85 36.07 -10.27 12.64
C GLY A 85 35.13 -9.26 11.99
N LYS A 86 33.94 -9.66 11.52
CA LYS A 86 32.93 -8.76 10.93
C LYS A 86 31.54 -9.01 11.52
N LYS A 87 30.76 -7.95 11.73
CA LYS A 87 29.39 -8.07 12.26
C LYS A 87 28.48 -8.80 11.29
N MET A 88 27.51 -9.58 11.78
CA MET A 88 26.54 -10.29 10.93
C MET A 88 25.83 -9.36 9.93
N LYS A 89 25.47 -8.14 10.33
CA LYS A 89 24.80 -7.17 9.44
C LYS A 89 25.65 -6.79 8.23
N ASP A 90 26.98 -6.77 8.40
CA ASP A 90 27.92 -6.43 7.34
C ASP A 90 28.22 -7.62 6.41
N TRP A 91 28.05 -8.85 6.91
CA TRP A 91 28.08 -10.06 6.10
C TRP A 91 26.83 -10.22 5.25
N LEU A 92 25.67 -10.21 5.89
CA LEU A 92 24.40 -10.60 5.28
C LEU A 92 23.80 -9.49 4.43
N ARG A 93 23.99 -8.24 4.87
CA ARG A 93 23.63 -7.07 4.10
C ARG A 93 22.17 -7.06 3.63
N PHE A 94 21.24 -7.55 4.46
CA PHE A 94 19.83 -7.69 4.10
C PHE A 94 19.23 -6.42 3.51
N SER A 95 18.32 -6.61 2.56
CA SER A 95 17.65 -5.55 1.80
C SER A 95 16.16 -5.85 1.70
N VAL A 96 15.33 -4.81 1.81
CA VAL A 96 13.88 -4.90 1.58
C VAL A 96 13.57 -4.60 0.10
N ALA A 97 12.89 -5.53 -0.57
CA ALA A 97 12.43 -5.34 -1.95
C ALA A 97 11.11 -4.57 -1.98
N PHE A 98 11.15 -3.31 -2.39
CA PHE A 98 10.03 -2.38 -2.26
C PHE A 98 8.78 -2.83 -3.04
N TRP A 99 8.95 -3.32 -4.27
CA TRP A 99 7.85 -3.78 -5.13
C TRP A 99 7.01 -4.88 -4.46
N HIS A 100 7.63 -5.88 -3.85
CA HIS A 100 6.89 -6.96 -3.19
C HIS A 100 6.27 -6.52 -1.86
N THR A 101 6.99 -5.70 -1.08
CA THR A 101 6.55 -5.34 0.27
C THR A 101 5.46 -4.27 0.28
N PHE A 102 5.57 -3.26 -0.59
CA PHE A 102 4.69 -2.08 -0.52
C PHE A 102 3.79 -1.88 -1.75
N ARG A 103 4.06 -2.56 -2.87
CA ARG A 103 3.21 -2.52 -4.08
C ARG A 103 2.45 -3.82 -4.36
N GLY A 104 2.88 -4.94 -3.76
CA GLY A 104 2.28 -6.25 -3.99
C GLY A 104 0.84 -6.32 -3.49
N THR A 105 -0.11 -6.55 -4.39
CA THR A 105 -1.56 -6.63 -4.09
C THR A 105 -2.05 -8.05 -3.76
N GLY A 106 -1.19 -9.06 -3.94
CA GLY A 106 -1.54 -10.47 -3.74
C GLY A 106 -2.48 -11.05 -4.80
N GLY A 107 -2.68 -10.36 -5.93
CA GLY A 107 -3.34 -10.92 -7.11
C GLY A 107 -2.39 -11.81 -7.92
N ASP A 108 -2.97 -12.67 -8.74
CA ASP A 108 -2.25 -13.60 -9.62
C ASP A 108 -3.00 -13.75 -10.97
N PRO A 109 -2.47 -14.48 -11.97
CA PRO A 109 -3.12 -14.63 -13.27
C PRO A 109 -4.52 -15.27 -13.24
N PHE A 110 -4.93 -15.86 -12.12
CA PHE A 110 -6.18 -16.59 -11.92
C PHE A 110 -7.11 -15.95 -10.87
N GLY A 111 -6.69 -14.87 -10.20
CA GLY A 111 -7.42 -14.27 -9.09
C GLY A 111 -7.13 -12.78 -8.88
N ALA A 112 -8.14 -12.06 -8.38
CA ALA A 112 -8.05 -10.63 -8.09
C ALA A 112 -7.14 -10.33 -6.88
N ALA A 113 -6.81 -9.05 -6.69
CA ALA A 113 -6.08 -8.57 -5.51
C ALA A 113 -6.77 -8.99 -4.20
N THR A 114 -5.97 -9.36 -3.21
CA THR A 114 -6.43 -9.83 -1.89
C THR A 114 -5.98 -8.94 -0.74
N LYS A 115 -5.04 -8.02 -0.99
CA LYS A 115 -4.47 -7.11 0.01
C LYS A 115 -4.94 -5.69 -0.24
N ASN A 116 -5.51 -5.08 0.79
CA ASN A 116 -5.84 -3.65 0.83
C ASN A 116 -4.89 -2.98 1.82
N TRP A 117 -3.93 -2.21 1.31
CA TRP A 117 -2.92 -1.56 2.14
C TRP A 117 -3.39 -0.18 2.60
N PRO A 118 -3.15 0.20 3.87
CA PRO A 118 -3.63 1.47 4.41
C PRO A 118 -2.91 2.69 3.80
N TRP A 119 -1.76 2.49 3.16
CA TRP A 119 -1.03 3.53 2.43
C TRP A 119 -1.40 3.66 0.94
N GLU A 120 -2.30 2.82 0.42
CA GLU A 120 -2.82 2.89 -0.95
C GLU A 120 -4.25 3.44 -0.95
N ASP A 121 -4.50 4.47 -1.76
CA ASP A 121 -5.84 5.07 -1.98
C ASP A 121 -6.45 4.66 -3.34
N GLY A 122 -5.81 3.72 -4.04
CA GLY A 122 -6.17 3.30 -5.40
C GLY A 122 -5.75 4.28 -6.49
N THR A 123 -5.14 5.41 -6.16
CA THR A 123 -4.60 6.36 -7.14
C THR A 123 -3.16 6.01 -7.51
N ASN A 124 -2.57 6.75 -8.45
CA ASN A 124 -1.12 6.79 -8.64
C ASN A 124 -0.59 8.20 -8.36
N SER A 125 -0.99 8.79 -7.23
CA SER A 125 -0.63 10.17 -6.88
C SER A 125 0.74 10.28 -6.19
N LEU A 126 1.34 11.48 -6.25
CA LEU A 126 2.57 11.77 -5.51
C LEU A 126 2.35 11.72 -3.98
N ALA A 127 1.16 12.13 -3.51
CA ALA A 127 0.79 12.05 -2.10
C ALA A 127 0.81 10.60 -1.59
N MET A 128 0.19 9.68 -2.35
CA MET A 128 0.25 8.24 -2.06
C MET A 128 1.68 7.71 -2.09
N ALA A 129 2.50 8.11 -3.09
CA ALA A 129 3.90 7.69 -3.16
C ALA A 129 4.70 8.14 -1.90
N LYS A 130 4.51 9.37 -1.43
CA LYS A 130 5.10 9.86 -0.16
C LYS A 130 4.60 9.06 1.04
N ARG A 131 3.30 8.75 1.11
CA ARG A 131 2.69 7.97 2.19
C ARG A 131 3.30 6.57 2.28
N ARG A 132 3.43 5.89 1.14
CA ARG A 132 4.09 4.58 1.03
C ARG A 132 5.55 4.63 1.48
N MET A 133 6.27 5.71 1.15
CA MET A 133 7.65 5.89 1.59
C MET A 133 7.77 6.02 3.12
N LYS A 134 6.82 6.72 3.77
CA LYS A 134 6.78 6.79 5.24
C LYS A 134 6.57 5.39 5.84
N ALA A 135 5.63 4.60 5.30
CA ALA A 135 5.42 3.22 5.72
C ALA A 135 6.67 2.35 5.53
N HIS A 136 7.38 2.55 4.42
CA HIS A 136 8.62 1.83 4.11
C HIS A 136 9.71 2.05 5.16
N PHE A 137 9.98 3.31 5.51
CA PHE A 137 11.01 3.62 6.50
C PHE A 137 10.63 3.16 7.91
N GLU A 138 9.36 3.26 8.31
CA GLU A 138 8.89 2.69 9.59
C GLU A 138 9.14 1.17 9.63
N PHE A 139 8.80 0.46 8.55
CA PHE A 139 9.00 -0.98 8.44
C PHE A 139 10.49 -1.36 8.53
N MET A 140 11.36 -0.64 7.82
CA MET A 140 12.81 -0.87 7.88
C MET A 140 13.38 -0.61 9.27
N GLU A 141 12.94 0.44 9.95
CA GLU A 141 13.36 0.75 11.32
C GLU A 141 12.94 -0.37 12.28
N LYS A 142 11.69 -0.83 12.17
CA LYS A 142 11.15 -1.92 12.98
C LYS A 142 11.88 -3.24 12.71
N LEU A 143 12.26 -3.55 11.47
CA LEU A 143 13.09 -4.72 11.18
C LEU A 143 14.57 -4.55 11.57
N GLY A 144 15.08 -3.32 11.66
CA GLY A 144 16.52 -3.08 11.83
C GLY A 144 17.33 -3.39 10.57
N VAL A 145 16.75 -3.14 9.38
CA VAL A 145 17.40 -3.32 8.08
C VAL A 145 17.80 -1.96 7.51
N GLU A 146 19.02 -1.87 6.97
CA GLU A 146 19.63 -0.60 6.53
C GLU A 146 19.66 -0.44 4.99
N ARG A 147 19.18 -1.45 4.24
CA ARG A 147 19.18 -1.43 2.77
C ARG A 147 17.81 -1.78 2.20
N TRP A 148 17.57 -1.29 1.00
CA TRP A 148 16.36 -1.56 0.24
C TRP A 148 16.66 -1.44 -1.25
N CYS A 149 15.76 -2.01 -2.06
CA CYS A 149 15.83 -1.96 -3.52
C CYS A 149 14.46 -1.56 -4.08
N PHE A 150 14.47 -0.83 -5.18
CA PHE A 150 13.25 -0.34 -5.84
C PHE A 150 13.45 -0.27 -7.36
N HIS A 151 12.36 -0.35 -8.11
CA HIS A 151 12.27 0.19 -9.46
C HIS A 151 11.79 1.63 -9.38
N ASP A 152 12.15 2.45 -10.36
CA ASP A 152 11.68 3.83 -10.50
C ASP A 152 10.14 3.96 -10.36
N ARG A 153 9.39 3.06 -11.01
CA ARG A 153 7.92 3.02 -10.98
C ARG A 153 7.31 2.56 -9.65
N ASP A 154 8.12 2.04 -8.74
CA ASP A 154 7.63 1.66 -7.40
C ASP A 154 7.47 2.90 -6.50
N ILE A 155 8.36 3.88 -6.66
CA ILE A 155 8.53 5.00 -5.73
C ILE A 155 7.98 6.32 -6.25
N ALA A 156 7.71 6.43 -7.55
CA ALA A 156 7.19 7.64 -8.17
C ALA A 156 6.13 7.33 -9.23
N PRO A 157 5.11 8.20 -9.37
CA PRO A 157 4.12 8.05 -10.41
C PRO A 157 4.66 8.45 -11.78
N ASP A 158 3.96 8.06 -12.84
CA ASP A 158 4.32 8.42 -14.20
C ASP A 158 4.17 9.93 -14.44
N GLY A 159 5.19 10.52 -15.07
CA GLY A 159 5.08 11.86 -15.63
C GLY A 159 4.24 11.88 -16.90
N LYS A 160 3.89 13.07 -17.39
CA LYS A 160 3.17 13.23 -18.67
C LYS A 160 3.99 12.75 -19.87
N THR A 161 5.31 12.76 -19.73
CA THR A 161 6.31 12.38 -20.73
C THR A 161 7.42 11.58 -20.06
N LEU A 162 8.25 10.90 -20.86
CA LEU A 162 9.46 10.19 -20.41
C LEU A 162 10.71 11.10 -20.29
N ALA A 163 10.55 12.40 -20.57
CA ALA A 163 11.62 13.38 -20.74
C ALA A 163 11.86 14.22 -19.49
#